data_AF-A0A943NZS1-F1
#
_entry.id   AF-A0A943NZS1-F1
#
_cell.length_a   1.000
_cell.length_b   1.000
_cell.length_c   1.000
_cell.angle_alpha   90.00
_cell.angle_beta   90.00
_cell.angle_gamma   90.00
#
_symmetry.space_group_name_H-M   'P 1'
#
loop_
_entity.id
_entity.type
_entity.pdbx_description
1 polymer ?
#
loop_
_entity_poly.entity_id
_entity_poly.type
_entity_poly.pdbx_seq_one_letter_code
_entity_poly.pdbx_strand_id
1 'polypeptide(L)'
;MDVRLLGKKNEGEGLGVAVLVDSAFAELKDKSDEQLAEAQRFLIDFMKKVARLKGVRIDRPHFLRSELRRKGVHKDVVEFAVETTPVTAGIDVGLIDRIAREVIDYEAKKSTAFSFAAGLPGGVAMVGTIPADIT
;
A
#
# COMPACT_ATOMS: atom_id res chain seq x y z
N MET A 1 -55.94 65.54 -6.17
CA MET A 1 -55.55 64.44 -7.07
C MET A 1 -54.10 64.08 -6.77
N ASP A 2 -53.86 63.11 -5.90
CA ASP A 2 -53.13 61.89 -6.26
C ASP A 2 -53.27 60.89 -5.09
N VAL A 3 -53.39 59.63 -5.46
CA VAL A 3 -53.78 58.47 -4.67
C VAL A 3 -52.63 57.49 -4.73
N ARG A 4 -52.26 56.89 -3.58
CA ARG A 4 -51.56 55.58 -3.44
C ARG A 4 -51.32 55.37 -1.92
N LEU A 5 -52.05 54.49 -1.21
CA LEU A 5 -51.96 53.01 -1.15
C LEU A 5 -50.51 52.57 -0.86
N LEU A 6 -50.17 51.69 0.10
CA LEU A 6 -50.90 50.63 0.78
C LEU A 6 -50.02 50.06 1.92
N GLY A 7 -50.65 49.59 2.99
CA GLY A 7 -50.31 48.34 3.69
C GLY A 7 -48.87 48.06 4.13
N LYS A 8 -48.58 48.28 5.42
CA LYS A 8 -47.51 47.53 6.12
C LYS A 8 -47.94 46.07 6.25
N LYS A 9 -47.26 45.16 5.57
CA LYS A 9 -47.31 43.72 5.82
C LYS A 9 -46.07 43.36 6.65
N ASN A 10 -46.28 42.91 7.87
CA ASN A 10 -45.27 42.22 8.66
C ASN A 10 -45.19 40.78 8.14
N GLU A 11 -44.04 40.35 7.64
CA GLU A 11 -43.68 38.93 7.59
C GLU A 11 -42.29 38.81 8.19
N GLY A 12 -42.19 37.95 9.20
CA GLY A 12 -41.00 37.77 9.99
C GLY A 12 -39.85 37.20 9.16
N GLU A 13 -38.70 37.84 9.26
CA GLU A 13 -37.44 37.23 8.90
C GLU A 13 -36.69 36.97 10.20
N GLY A 14 -36.60 35.68 10.54
CA GLY A 14 -35.85 35.19 11.67
C GLY A 14 -34.38 35.60 11.54
N LEU A 15 -33.76 35.88 12.69
CA LEU A 15 -32.30 35.98 12.79
C LEU A 15 -31.67 34.72 12.19
N GLY A 16 -31.04 34.88 11.04
CA GLY A 16 -30.27 33.84 10.37
C GLY A 16 -29.05 33.47 11.21
N VAL A 17 -29.13 32.34 11.91
CA VAL A 17 -27.95 31.55 12.28
C VAL A 17 -27.68 30.60 11.11
N ALA A 18 -27.07 31.11 10.04
CA ALA A 18 -26.58 30.29 8.93
C ALA A 18 -25.14 29.85 9.24
N VAL A 19 -25.04 28.75 9.99
CA VAL A 19 -24.05 27.67 9.89
C VAL A 19 -22.60 28.08 9.53
N LEU A 20 -21.82 28.40 10.57
CA LEU A 20 -20.35 28.49 10.61
C LEU A 20 -19.64 27.12 10.54
N VAL A 21 -20.39 26.08 10.16
CA VAL A 21 -19.94 24.68 10.11
C VAL A 21 -19.48 24.36 8.68
N ASP A 22 -20.22 24.76 7.64
CA ASP A 22 -19.91 24.37 6.25
C ASP A 22 -18.55 24.89 5.74
N SER A 23 -18.14 26.10 6.13
CA SER A 23 -16.85 26.69 5.73
C SER A 23 -15.65 26.04 6.42
N ALA A 24 -15.77 25.72 7.71
CA ALA A 24 -14.72 25.03 8.46
C ALA A 24 -14.56 23.59 7.97
N PHE A 25 -15.66 22.91 7.65
CA PHE A 25 -15.63 21.58 7.04
C PHE A 25 -15.06 21.60 5.62
N ALA A 26 -15.32 22.64 4.82
CA ALA A 26 -14.71 22.80 3.51
C ALA A 26 -13.19 23.03 3.59
N GLU A 27 -12.72 23.89 4.50
CA GLU A 27 -11.28 24.13 4.73
C GLU A 27 -10.55 22.89 5.26
N LEU A 28 -11.20 22.10 6.13
CA LEU A 28 -10.67 20.83 6.63
C LEU A 28 -10.56 19.79 5.52
N LYS A 29 -11.56 19.74 4.63
CA LYS A 29 -11.56 18.85 3.48
C LYS A 29 -10.47 19.23 2.48
N ASP A 30 -10.33 20.52 2.18
CA ASP A 30 -9.32 21.04 1.23
C ASP A 30 -7.90 20.76 1.73
N LYS A 31 -7.63 21.01 3.03
CA LYS A 31 -6.35 20.64 3.66
C LYS A 31 -6.09 19.13 3.63
N SER A 32 -7.11 18.30 3.86
CA SER A 32 -6.99 16.84 3.77
C SER A 32 -6.68 16.38 2.35
N ASP A 33 -7.29 17.00 1.34
CA ASP A 33 -7.09 16.69 -0.07
C ASP A 33 -5.68 17.13 -0.54
N GLU A 34 -5.20 18.29 -0.09
CA GLU A 34 -3.82 18.75 -0.31
C GLU A 34 -2.80 17.82 0.34
N GLN A 35 -3.00 17.44 1.60
CA GLN A 35 -2.11 16.50 2.31
C GLN A 35 -2.08 15.12 1.64
N LEU A 36 -3.23 14.64 1.16
CA LEU A 36 -3.31 13.39 0.40
C LEU A 36 -2.53 13.50 -0.92
N ALA A 37 -2.65 14.62 -1.63
CA ALA A 37 -1.93 14.85 -2.88
C ALA A 37 -0.40 14.93 -2.67
N GLU A 38 0.05 15.57 -1.59
CA GLU A 38 1.46 15.62 -1.22
C GLU A 38 2.00 14.23 -0.84
N ALA A 39 1.26 13.48 -0.01
CA ALA A 39 1.63 12.12 0.37
C ALA A 39 1.69 11.18 -0.85
N GLN A 40 0.75 11.31 -1.80
CA GLN A 40 0.77 10.56 -3.06
C GLN A 40 2.01 10.89 -3.89
N ARG A 41 2.37 12.17 -4.04
CA ARG A 41 3.58 12.59 -4.76
C ARG A 41 4.84 12.01 -4.12
N PHE A 42 4.94 12.12 -2.79
CA PHE A 42 6.04 11.55 -2.04
C PHE A 42 6.14 10.03 -2.23
N LEU A 43 5.03 9.30 -2.11
CA LEU A 43 4.99 7.85 -2.28
C LEU A 43 5.44 7.44 -3.69
N ILE A 44 4.96 8.14 -4.72
CA ILE A 44 5.36 7.87 -6.12
C ILE A 44 6.88 8.04 -6.29
N ASP A 45 7.45 9.14 -5.78
CA ASP A 45 8.88 9.40 -5.90
C ASP A 45 9.73 8.45 -5.05
N PHE A 46 9.24 8.07 -3.88
CA PHE A 46 9.84 7.01 -3.06
C PHE A 46 9.85 5.68 -3.81
N MET A 47 8.72 5.25 -4.38
CA MET A 47 8.61 4.00 -5.16
C MET A 47 9.50 4.02 -6.40
N LYS A 48 9.62 5.15 -7.10
CA LYS A 48 10.58 5.30 -8.21
C LYS A 48 12.03 5.08 -7.77
N LYS A 49 12.40 5.57 -6.58
CA LYS A 49 13.74 5.36 -6.02
C LYS A 49 13.94 3.91 -5.61
N VAL A 50 13.00 3.32 -4.87
CA VAL A 50 13.06 1.92 -4.41
C VAL A 50 13.11 0.94 -5.59
N ALA A 51 12.34 1.16 -6.66
CA ALA A 51 12.34 0.31 -7.84
C ALA A 51 13.70 0.23 -8.58
N ARG A 52 14.64 1.15 -8.29
CA ARG A 52 16.01 1.14 -8.82
C ARG A 52 16.98 0.33 -7.97
N LEU A 53 16.60 -0.04 -6.75
CA LEU A 53 17.45 -0.84 -5.86
C LEU A 53 17.59 -2.27 -6.40
N LYS A 54 18.82 -2.79 -6.35
CA LYS A 54 19.10 -4.20 -6.66
C LYS A 54 18.36 -5.09 -5.65
N GLY A 55 17.66 -6.11 -6.15
CA GLY A 55 16.84 -7.02 -5.34
C GLY A 55 15.35 -6.67 -5.27
N VAL A 56 14.94 -5.45 -5.65
CA VAL A 56 13.50 -5.10 -5.75
C VAL A 56 12.89 -5.66 -7.03
N ARG A 57 13.62 -5.58 -8.14
CA ARG A 57 13.22 -6.20 -9.40
C ARG A 57 13.75 -7.63 -9.46
N ILE A 58 12.86 -8.57 -9.77
CA ILE A 58 13.23 -9.97 -9.99
C ILE A 58 13.68 -10.14 -11.44
N ASP A 59 14.94 -10.56 -11.62
CA ASP A 59 15.41 -11.11 -12.89
C ASP A 59 14.78 -12.50 -13.07
N ARG A 60 13.72 -12.58 -13.87
CA ARG A 60 12.93 -13.80 -14.04
C ARG A 60 13.78 -14.99 -14.53
N PRO A 61 14.58 -14.88 -15.61
CA PRO A 61 15.44 -15.98 -16.04
C PRO A 61 16.41 -16.46 -14.96
N HIS A 62 17.08 -15.55 -14.26
CA HIS A 62 18.00 -15.89 -13.18
C HIS A 62 17.25 -16.57 -12.02
N PHE A 63 16.11 -16.00 -11.61
CA PHE A 63 15.28 -16.52 -10.53
C PHE A 63 14.80 -17.94 -10.82
N LEU A 64 14.21 -18.17 -12.00
CA LEU A 64 13.72 -19.51 -12.39
C LEU A 64 14.85 -20.53 -12.46
N ARG A 65 16.00 -20.17 -13.04
CA ARG A 65 17.17 -21.06 -13.06
C ARG A 65 17.63 -21.42 -11.66
N SER A 66 17.65 -20.45 -10.75
CA SER A 66 18.11 -20.65 -9.37
C SER A 66 17.15 -21.54 -8.58
N GLU A 67 15.86 -21.18 -8.54
CA GLU A 67 14.87 -21.87 -7.72
C GLU A 67 14.56 -23.28 -8.25
N LEU A 68 14.43 -23.45 -9.57
CA LEU A 68 14.12 -24.76 -10.15
C LEU A 68 15.31 -25.73 -10.05
N ARG A 69 16.54 -25.26 -10.27
CA ARG A 69 17.73 -26.10 -10.07
C ARG A 69 17.94 -26.48 -8.61
N ARG A 70 17.63 -25.58 -7.66
CA ARG A 70 17.65 -25.89 -6.22
C ARG A 70 16.70 -27.04 -5.87
N LYS A 71 15.62 -27.21 -6.64
CA LYS A 71 14.65 -28.30 -6.51
C LYS A 71 14.98 -29.55 -7.34
N GLY A 72 16.13 -29.58 -8.01
CA GLY A 72 16.56 -30.73 -8.80
C GLY A 72 15.85 -30.89 -10.14
N VAL A 73 15.20 -29.84 -10.66
CA VAL A 73 14.58 -29.88 -12.00
C VAL A 73 15.67 -29.98 -13.07
N HIS A 74 15.46 -30.86 -14.05
CA HIS A 74 16.41 -31.10 -15.13
C HIS A 74 16.70 -29.82 -15.93
N LYS A 75 17.97 -29.63 -16.33
CA LYS A 75 18.43 -28.40 -16.99
C LYS A 75 17.57 -28.01 -18.19
N ASP A 76 17.24 -28.97 -19.06
CA ASP A 76 16.48 -28.67 -20.28
C ASP A 76 15.04 -28.24 -19.96
N VAL A 77 14.43 -28.82 -18.93
CA VAL A 77 13.11 -28.41 -18.43
C VAL A 77 13.18 -27.01 -17.83
N VAL A 78 14.27 -26.67 -17.12
CA VAL A 78 14.50 -25.32 -16.58
C VAL A 78 14.61 -24.29 -17.69
N GLU A 79 15.43 -24.55 -18.73
CA GLU A 79 15.56 -23.59 -19.83
C GLU A 79 14.24 -23.45 -20.61
N PHE A 80 13.51 -24.55 -20.82
CA PHE A 80 12.19 -24.48 -21.44
C PHE A 80 11.17 -23.69 -20.59
N ALA A 81 11.22 -23.80 -19.26
CA ALA A 81 10.40 -23.00 -18.35
C ALA A 81 10.76 -21.51 -18.37
N VAL A 82 12.05 -21.19 -18.57
CA VAL A 82 12.53 -19.81 -18.73
C VAL A 82 11.99 -19.19 -20.02
N GLU A 83 12.02 -19.93 -21.13
CA GLU A 83 11.49 -19.47 -22.42
C GLU A 83 9.96 -19.39 -22.44
N THR A 84 9.29 -20.28 -21.72
CA THR A 84 7.82 -20.38 -21.66
C THR A 84 7.30 -20.06 -20.26
N THR A 85 6.70 -21.03 -19.58
CA THR A 85 6.29 -20.97 -18.17
C THR A 85 6.59 -22.31 -17.50
N PRO A 86 6.73 -22.36 -16.16
CA PRO A 86 6.92 -23.62 -15.46
C PRO A 86 5.84 -24.67 -15.75
N VAL A 87 4.57 -24.25 -15.83
CA VAL A 87 3.44 -25.16 -16.13
C VAL A 87 3.56 -25.71 -17.56
N THR A 88 3.86 -24.85 -18.54
CA THR A 88 4.09 -25.26 -19.93
C THR A 88 5.26 -26.23 -20.06
N ALA A 89 6.28 -26.08 -19.21
CA ALA A 89 7.43 -26.98 -19.16
C ALA A 89 7.16 -28.32 -18.46
N GLY A 90 5.91 -28.59 -18.05
CA GLY A 90 5.53 -29.83 -17.38
C GLY A 90 5.93 -29.89 -15.92
N ILE A 91 6.25 -28.74 -15.30
CA ILE A 91 6.55 -28.67 -13.87
C ILE A 91 5.23 -28.72 -13.09
N ASP A 92 5.15 -29.66 -12.15
CA ASP A 92 4.00 -29.85 -11.29
C ASP A 92 3.63 -28.57 -10.52
N VAL A 93 2.33 -28.24 -10.49
CA VAL A 93 1.81 -27.04 -9.83
C VAL A 93 2.07 -27.08 -8.32
N GLY A 94 2.02 -28.26 -7.70
CA GLY A 94 2.36 -28.43 -6.29
C GLY A 94 3.82 -28.13 -5.98
N LEU A 95 4.74 -28.41 -6.91
CA LEU A 95 6.14 -27.97 -6.80
C LEU A 95 6.28 -26.46 -6.94
N ILE A 96 5.58 -25.84 -7.89
CA ILE A 96 5.57 -24.38 -8.10
C ILE A 96 5.08 -23.68 -6.82
N ASP A 97 3.96 -24.13 -6.26
CA ASP A 97 3.39 -23.58 -5.03
C ASP A 97 4.33 -23.73 -3.83
N ARG A 98 5.02 -24.85 -3.73
CA ARG A 98 6.00 -25.09 -2.66
C ARG A 98 7.18 -24.12 -2.77
N ILE A 99 7.71 -23.94 -3.98
CA ILE A 99 8.78 -22.95 -4.23
C ILE A 99 8.30 -21.55 -3.86
N ALA A 100 7.10 -21.17 -4.30
CA ALA A 100 6.54 -19.84 -4.01
C ALA A 100 6.44 -19.59 -2.50
N ARG A 101 5.88 -20.54 -1.74
CA ARG A 101 5.78 -20.45 -0.28
C ARG A 101 7.15 -20.33 0.39
N GLU A 102 8.11 -21.15 -0.02
CA GLU A 102 9.47 -21.09 0.54
C GLU A 102 10.16 -19.75 0.27
N VAL A 103 10.05 -19.21 -0.94
CA VAL A 103 10.64 -17.91 -1.32
C VAL A 103 9.98 -16.77 -0.54
N ILE A 104 8.65 -16.76 -0.43
CA ILE A 104 7.91 -15.77 0.34
C ILE A 104 8.33 -15.81 1.81
N ASP A 105 8.35 -17.00 2.41
CA ASP A 105 8.76 -17.17 3.80
C ASP A 105 10.20 -16.70 4.04
N TYR A 106 11.11 -17.06 3.13
CA TYR A 106 12.52 -16.69 3.25
C TYR A 106 12.71 -15.17 3.19
N GLU A 107 12.13 -14.48 2.20
CA GLU A 107 12.27 -13.03 2.07
C GLU A 107 11.50 -12.27 3.15
N ALA A 108 10.34 -12.77 3.60
CA ALA A 108 9.59 -12.18 4.71
C ALA A 108 10.37 -12.27 6.03
N LYS A 109 10.95 -13.44 6.34
CA LYS A 109 11.79 -13.62 7.53
C LYS A 109 13.02 -12.73 7.48
N LYS A 110 13.68 -12.66 6.33
CA LYS A 110 14.85 -11.81 6.10
C LYS A 110 14.50 -10.32 6.27
N SER A 111 13.42 -9.85 5.67
CA SER A 111 12.94 -8.47 5.79
C SER A 111 12.55 -8.12 7.24
N THR A 112 11.87 -9.02 7.93
CA THR A 112 11.50 -8.86 9.34
C THR A 112 12.75 -8.74 10.20
N ALA A 113 13.75 -9.61 10.00
CA ALA A 113 15.01 -9.56 10.72
C ALA A 113 15.78 -8.26 10.46
N PHE A 114 15.81 -7.78 9.20
CA PHE A 114 16.42 -6.48 8.89
C PHE A 114 15.68 -5.31 9.53
N SER A 115 14.35 -5.34 9.54
CA SER A 115 13.53 -4.30 10.18
C SER A 115 13.72 -4.27 11.70
N PHE A 116 13.83 -5.45 12.32
CA PHE A 116 14.24 -5.62 13.72
C PHE A 116 15.58 -4.97 14.00
N ALA A 117 16.61 -5.30 13.22
CA ALA A 117 17.94 -4.73 13.40
C ALA A 117 17.99 -3.21 13.13
N ALA A 118 17.18 -2.70 12.20
CA ALA A 118 17.23 -1.31 11.75
C ALA A 118 16.45 -0.32 12.63
N GLY A 119 15.62 -0.79 13.56
CA GLY A 119 14.99 0.10 14.53
C GLY A 119 13.61 0.67 14.14
N LEU A 120 13.09 0.33 12.96
CA LEU A 120 11.80 0.85 12.46
C LEU A 120 10.62 0.29 13.30
N PRO A 121 9.51 1.03 13.48
CA PRO A 121 8.34 0.52 14.20
C PRO A 121 7.76 -0.69 13.43
N GLY A 122 7.96 -1.87 14.00
CA GLY A 122 8.00 -3.18 13.30
C GLY A 122 9.18 -4.06 13.75
N GLY A 123 10.19 -3.43 14.37
CA GLY A 123 11.45 -4.03 14.80
C GLY A 123 11.96 -3.63 16.19
N VAL A 124 11.37 -2.60 16.81
CA VAL A 124 11.68 -2.20 18.20
C VAL A 124 10.46 -2.24 19.11
N ALA A 125 9.26 -2.36 18.54
CA ALA A 125 8.03 -2.38 19.33
C ALA A 125 7.85 -3.68 20.15
N MET A 126 8.52 -4.79 19.83
CA MET A 126 8.23 -6.08 20.48
C MET A 126 8.86 -6.25 21.88
N VAL A 127 9.75 -5.35 22.32
CA VAL A 127 10.27 -5.37 23.71
C VAL A 127 9.45 -4.43 24.62
N GLY A 128 8.61 -3.56 24.04
CA GLY A 128 7.72 -2.64 24.76
C GLY A 128 6.24 -3.02 24.73
N THR A 129 5.79 -3.92 23.84
CA THR A 129 4.47 -4.57 23.95
C THR A 129 4.54 -5.70 24.98
N ILE A 130 4.90 -5.37 26.21
CA ILE A 130 4.52 -6.20 27.34
C ILE A 130 2.99 -6.28 27.29
N PRO A 131 2.36 -7.47 27.30
CA PRO A 131 0.92 -7.54 27.47
C PRO A 131 0.66 -7.00 28.87
N ALA A 132 0.20 -5.75 28.96
CA ALA A 132 -0.34 -5.19 30.20
C ALA A 132 -1.73 -5.81 30.54
N ASP A 133 -2.02 -6.99 30.01
CA ASP A 133 -3.30 -7.69 30.14
C ASP A 133 -3.06 -9.19 30.40
N ILE A 134 -2.28 -9.45 31.45
CA ILE A 134 -2.31 -10.69 32.22
C ILE A 134 -2.46 -10.25 33.68
N THR A 135 -3.69 -9.97 34.08
CA THR A 135 -4.14 -10.02 35.48
C THR A 135 -5.52 -10.63 35.48
#